data_AF-A0A9E5PEM4-F1
#
_entry.id   AF-A0A9E5PEM4-F1
#
_cell.length_a   1.000
_cell.length_b   1.000
_cell.length_c   1.000
_cell.angle_alpha   90.00
_cell.angle_beta   90.00
_cell.angle_gamma   90.00
#
_symmetry.space_group_name_H-M   'P 1'
#
loop_
_entity.id
_entity.type
_entity.pdbx_description
1 polymer ?
#
loop_
_entity_poly.entity_id
_entity_poly.type
_entity_poly.pdbx_seq_one_letter_code
_entity_poly.pdbx_strand_id
1 'polypeptide(L)'
;MAFLTDRDLVRRQDISRPRSSSLENILRVHRPEYVESLSDSNTIGTILGVPVNETQAYEALDLFRLAVGGTIQATRLALRTGKVAVHMSGGFHHATPDE
;
A
#
# COMPACT_ATOMS: atom_id res chain seq x y z
N MET A 1 11.25 10.76 0.52
CA MET A 1 12.15 10.61 1.69
C MET A 1 13.32 11.59 1.69
N ALA A 2 13.82 12.04 0.52
CA ALA A 2 14.95 12.98 0.43
C ALA A 2 14.84 14.17 1.39
N PHE A 3 13.69 14.86 1.42
CA PHE A 3 13.48 15.97 2.34
C PHE A 3 13.71 15.65 3.83
N LEU A 4 13.20 14.51 4.34
CA LEU A 4 13.32 14.16 5.77
C LEU A 4 14.77 13.81 6.15
N THR A 5 15.51 13.18 5.24
CA THR A 5 16.93 12.90 5.44
C THR A 5 17.80 14.14 5.29
N ASP A 6 17.47 15.01 4.32
CA ASP A 6 18.25 16.22 4.03
C ASP A 6 18.10 17.27 5.13
N ARG A 7 16.98 17.24 5.85
CA ARG A 7 16.71 18.08 7.03
C ARG A 7 17.14 17.43 8.36
N ASP A 8 17.78 16.26 8.32
CA ASP A 8 18.19 15.47 9.49
C ASP A 8 17.05 15.17 10.49
N LEU A 9 15.82 15.06 9.99
CA LEU A 9 14.64 14.71 10.79
C LEU A 9 14.50 13.19 10.96
N VAL A 10 15.12 12.40 10.07
CA VAL A 10 15.18 10.94 10.13
C VAL A 10 16.56 10.48 9.67
N ARG A 11 17.17 9.55 10.41
CA ARG A 11 18.46 8.96 10.01
C ARG A 11 18.24 7.85 8.99
N ARG A 12 19.18 7.68 8.04
CA ARG A 12 19.07 6.63 7.01
C ARG A 12 18.87 5.23 7.59
N GLN A 13 19.48 4.93 8.73
CA GLN A 13 19.34 3.64 9.42
C GLN A 13 17.93 3.38 10.00
N ASP A 14 17.14 4.43 10.20
CA ASP A 14 15.78 4.35 10.72
C ASP A 14 14.75 4.21 9.57
N ILE A 15 15.21 4.19 8.32
CA ILE A 15 14.36 4.02 7.14
C ILE A 15 14.31 2.54 6.76
N SER A 16 13.09 2.02 6.66
CA SER A 16 12.82 0.66 6.18
C SER A 16 12.18 0.70 4.81
N ARG A 17 12.73 -0.05 3.83
CA ARG A 17 12.13 -0.16 2.50
C ARG A 17 10.84 -1.02 2.59
N PRO A 18 9.71 -0.56 2.03
CA PRO A 18 8.47 -1.32 2.06
C PRO A 18 8.60 -2.60 1.21
N ARG A 19 7.84 -3.62 1.59
CA ARG A 19 7.66 -4.86 0.82
C ARG A 19 6.21 -4.97 0.38
N SER A 20 5.97 -5.46 -0.82
CA SER A 20 4.59 -5.71 -1.29
C SER A 20 3.90 -6.77 -0.42
N SER A 21 2.60 -6.58 -0.21
CA SER A 21 1.77 -7.57 0.47
C SER A 21 1.59 -8.84 -0.36
N SER A 22 1.48 -9.99 0.31
CA SER A 22 1.03 -11.23 -0.31
C SER A 22 -0.46 -11.17 -0.62
N LEU A 23 -0.90 -11.95 -1.61
CA LEU A 23 -2.31 -12.11 -1.91
C LEU A 23 -3.10 -12.63 -0.70
N GLU A 24 -2.53 -13.57 0.07
CA GLU A 24 -3.12 -14.08 1.31
C GLU A 24 -3.47 -12.95 2.29
N ASN A 25 -2.59 -11.96 2.45
CA ASN A 25 -2.88 -10.83 3.34
C ASN A 25 -3.99 -9.92 2.80
N ILE A 26 -4.08 -9.75 1.48
CA ILE A 26 -5.18 -8.98 0.86
C ILE A 26 -6.52 -9.70 1.10
N LEU A 27 -6.55 -11.01 0.89
CA LEU A 27 -7.73 -11.87 1.05
C LEU A 27 -8.20 -12.04 2.50
N ARG A 28 -7.46 -11.54 3.49
CA ARG A 28 -7.93 -11.46 4.89
C ARG A 28 -9.00 -10.39 5.10
N VAL A 29 -9.10 -9.43 4.18
CA VAL A 29 -10.05 -8.31 4.25
C VAL A 29 -10.96 -8.30 3.03
N HIS A 30 -10.38 -8.40 1.85
CA HIS A 30 -11.10 -8.28 0.59
C HIS A 30 -11.60 -9.62 0.07
N ARG A 31 -12.78 -9.60 -0.56
CA ARG A 31 -13.37 -10.78 -1.18
C ARG A 31 -12.57 -11.22 -2.41
N PRO A 32 -12.42 -12.54 -2.66
CA PRO A 32 -11.73 -13.04 -3.85
C PRO A 32 -12.27 -12.45 -5.15
N GLU A 33 -13.59 -12.30 -5.26
CA GLU A 33 -14.26 -11.77 -6.46
C GLU A 33 -13.88 -10.32 -6.74
N TYR A 34 -13.80 -9.50 -5.68
CA TYR A 34 -13.32 -8.12 -5.81
C TYR A 34 -11.84 -8.10 -6.21
N VAL A 35 -10.99 -8.89 -5.56
CA VAL A 35 -9.56 -8.96 -5.89
C VAL A 35 -9.32 -9.42 -7.33
N GLU A 36 -10.13 -10.34 -7.85
CA GLU A 36 -10.08 -10.77 -9.25
C GLU A 36 -10.50 -9.65 -10.21
N SER A 37 -11.54 -8.88 -9.86
CA SER A 37 -12.03 -7.74 -10.66
C SER A 37 -10.98 -6.64 -10.85
N LEU A 38 -10.00 -6.55 -9.94
CA LEU A 38 -8.91 -5.58 -10.04
C LEU A 38 -8.01 -5.81 -11.25
N SER A 39 -8.05 -6.99 -11.89
CA SER A 39 -7.31 -7.25 -13.12
C SER A 39 -7.84 -6.49 -14.35
N ASP A 40 -9.03 -5.90 -14.26
CA ASP A 40 -9.64 -5.05 -15.29
C ASP A 40 -9.28 -3.57 -15.07
N SER A 41 -8.71 -2.94 -16.10
CA SER A 41 -8.37 -1.51 -16.08
C SER A 41 -9.57 -0.59 -15.86
N ASN A 42 -10.80 -0.99 -16.23
CA ASN A 42 -12.01 -0.23 -15.94
C ASN A 42 -12.34 -0.21 -14.45
N THR A 43 -12.13 -1.33 -13.74
CA THR A 43 -12.29 -1.40 -12.29
C THR A 43 -11.31 -0.45 -11.62
N ILE A 44 -10.04 -0.48 -12.03
CA ILE A 44 -9.03 0.43 -11.47
C ILE A 44 -9.34 1.89 -11.80
N GLY A 45 -9.80 2.18 -13.02
CA GLY A 45 -10.19 3.53 -13.40
C GLY A 45 -11.36 4.06 -12.59
N THR A 46 -12.31 3.19 -12.23
CA THR A 46 -13.44 3.51 -11.34
C THR A 46 -12.93 3.84 -9.93
N ILE A 47 -12.04 3.01 -9.37
CA ILE A 47 -11.43 3.24 -8.05
C ILE A 47 -10.65 4.56 -8.00
N LEU A 48 -9.89 4.87 -9.06
CA LEU A 48 -9.08 6.09 -9.15
C LEU A 48 -9.90 7.33 -9.55
N GLY A 49 -11.13 7.16 -10.00
CA GLY A 49 -11.98 8.25 -10.52
C GLY A 49 -11.50 8.84 -11.84
N VAL A 50 -10.63 8.15 -12.57
CA VAL A 50 -10.08 8.58 -13.86
C VAL A 50 -9.87 7.38 -14.80
N PRO A 51 -10.10 7.50 -16.11
CA PRO A 51 -9.75 6.44 -17.04
C PRO A 51 -8.26 6.12 -17.00
N VAL A 52 -7.93 4.83 -17.00
CA VAL A 52 -6.55 4.33 -17.06
C VAL A 52 -6.41 3.29 -18.16
N ASN A 53 -5.22 3.19 -18.74
CA ASN A 53 -4.87 2.06 -19.58
C ASN A 53 -4.34 0.88 -18.74
N GLU A 54 -4.16 -0.28 -19.38
CA GLU A 54 -3.65 -1.50 -18.73
C GLU A 54 -2.34 -1.29 -17.96
N THR A 55 -1.36 -0.59 -18.55
CA THR A 55 -0.07 -0.33 -17.89
C THR A 55 -0.26 0.48 -16.61
N GLN A 56 -1.07 1.54 -16.67
CA GLN A 56 -1.38 2.37 -15.50
C GLN A 56 -2.15 1.59 -14.43
N ALA A 57 -3.05 0.69 -14.85
CA ALA A 57 -3.78 -0.17 -13.93
C ALA A 57 -2.85 -1.12 -13.17
N TYR A 58 -1.90 -1.76 -13.86
CA TYR A 58 -0.88 -2.62 -13.23
C TYR A 58 0.02 -1.83 -12.27
N GLU A 59 0.48 -0.65 -12.67
CA GLU A 59 1.31 0.22 -11.81
C GLU A 59 0.56 0.66 -10.55
N ALA A 60 -0.73 1.00 -10.68
CA ALA A 60 -1.58 1.36 -9.54
C ALA A 60 -1.76 0.17 -8.59
N LEU A 61 -1.97 -1.03 -9.10
CA LEU A 61 -2.08 -2.23 -8.27
C LEU A 61 -0.79 -2.56 -7.53
N ASP A 62 0.35 -2.44 -8.18
CA ASP A 62 1.64 -2.63 -7.53
C ASP A 62 1.86 -1.60 -6.43
N LEU A 63 1.47 -0.34 -6.66
CA LEU A 63 1.49 0.71 -5.64
C LEU A 63 0.59 0.36 -4.44
N PHE A 64 -0.65 -0.06 -4.68
CA PHE A 64 -1.58 -0.44 -3.62
C PHE A 64 -1.06 -1.64 -2.81
N ARG A 65 -0.53 -2.66 -3.47
CA ARG A 65 0.07 -3.82 -2.80
C ARG A 65 1.29 -3.42 -1.97
N LEU A 66 2.10 -2.48 -2.47
CA LEU A 66 3.24 -1.93 -1.74
C LEU A 66 2.80 -1.11 -0.53
N ALA A 67 1.73 -0.32 -0.65
CA ALA A 67 1.15 0.47 0.44
C ALA A 67 0.58 -0.41 1.56
N VAL A 68 -0.15 -1.48 1.22
CA VAL A 68 -0.64 -2.44 2.21
C VAL A 68 0.52 -3.11 2.93
N GLY A 69 1.51 -3.59 2.19
CA GLY A 69 2.66 -4.25 2.79
C GLY A 69 3.54 -3.32 3.63
N GLY A 70 3.66 -2.04 3.24
CA GLY A 70 4.30 -0.99 4.05
C GLY A 70 3.58 -0.73 5.37
N THR A 71 2.24 -0.75 5.36
CA THR A 71 1.43 -0.63 6.58
C THR A 71 1.65 -1.84 7.50
N ILE A 72 1.59 -3.06 6.97
CA ILE A 72 1.89 -4.30 7.73
C ILE A 72 3.30 -4.24 8.33
N GLN A 73 4.29 -3.78 7.55
CA GLN A 73 5.68 -3.67 7.99
C GLN A 73 5.86 -2.64 9.11
N ALA A 74 5.22 -1.47 9.00
CA ALA A 74 5.25 -0.45 10.04
C ALA A 74 4.61 -0.96 11.35
N THR A 75 3.45 -1.60 11.27
CA THR A 75 2.80 -2.23 12.43
C THR A 75 3.72 -3.25 13.09
N ARG A 76 4.32 -4.15 12.31
CA ARG A 76 5.26 -5.14 12.83
C ARG A 76 6.52 -4.50 13.45
N LEU A 77 7.03 -3.41 12.88
CA LEU A 77 8.18 -2.70 13.43
C LEU A 77 7.84 -2.03 14.77
N ALA A 78 6.68 -1.38 14.86
CA ALA A 78 6.21 -0.77 16.10
C ALA A 78 6.05 -1.81 17.21
N LEU A 79 5.37 -2.93 16.93
CA LEU A 79 5.18 -4.03 17.87
C LEU A 79 6.50 -4.66 18.34
N ARG A 80 7.46 -4.90 17.43
CA ARG A 80 8.74 -5.52 17.79
C ARG A 80 9.68 -4.60 18.58
N THR A 81 9.61 -3.30 18.36
CA THR A 81 10.59 -2.34 18.93
C THR A 81 10.04 -1.56 20.12
N GLY A 82 8.72 -1.54 20.31
CA GLY A 82 8.06 -0.66 21.28
C GLY A 82 8.15 0.82 20.93
N LYS A 83 8.51 1.16 19.68
CA LYS A 83 8.67 2.53 19.18
C LYS A 83 7.57 2.91 18.20
N VAL A 84 7.46 4.21 17.92
CA VAL A 84 6.61 4.73 16.85
C VAL A 84 7.21 4.35 15.49
N ALA A 85 6.39 3.80 14.61
CA ALA A 85 6.71 3.60 13.19
C ALA A 85 5.69 4.37 12.35
N VAL A 86 6.17 5.05 11.29
CA VAL A 86 5.34 5.88 10.41
C VAL A 86 5.41 5.34 8.99
N HIS A 87 4.24 5.13 8.37
CA HIS A 87 4.12 4.77 6.96
C HIS A 87 3.22 5.81 6.26
N MET A 88 3.83 6.62 5.38
CA MET A 88 3.15 7.79 4.79
C MET A 88 2.31 7.46 3.56
N SER A 89 2.57 6.35 2.88
CA SER A 89 1.84 5.92 1.69
C SER A 89 0.67 4.99 2.00
N GLY A 90 0.21 4.92 3.25
CA GLY A 90 -0.96 4.14 3.65
C GLY A 90 -2.20 5.02 3.83
N GLY A 91 -3.19 4.52 4.57
CA GLY A 91 -4.37 5.32 4.98
C GLY A 91 -5.51 5.36 3.96
N PHE A 92 -5.57 4.40 3.02
CA PHE A 92 -6.69 4.21 2.08
C PHE A 92 -7.94 3.70 2.81
N HIS A 93 -8.55 4.53 3.65
CA HIS A 93 -9.64 4.15 4.57
C HIS A 93 -11.03 4.05 3.91
N HIS A 94 -11.15 4.38 2.63
CA HIS A 94 -12.42 4.35 1.89
C HIS A 94 -12.71 2.99 1.28
N ALA A 95 -11.69 2.13 1.14
CA ALA A 95 -11.86 0.79 0.61
C ALA A 95 -12.67 -0.08 1.59
N THR A 96 -13.53 -0.93 1.04
CA THR A 96 -14.32 -1.92 1.78
C THR A 96 -13.93 -3.33 1.32
N PRO A 97 -14.46 -4.41 1.93
CA PRO A 97 -14.19 -5.77 1.49
C PRO A 97 -14.53 -6.05 0.01
N ASP A 98 -15.45 -5.31 -0.59
CA ASP A 98 -16.03 -5.55 -1.92
C ASP A 98 -15.94 -4.38 -2.91
N GLU A 99 -15.43 -3.21 -2.50
CA GLU A 99 -15.20 -2.02 -3.35
C GLU A 99 -13.95 -1.22 -2.97
#